data_AF-A0A8J8Q802-F1
#
_entry.id   AF-A0A8J8Q802-F1
#
_cell.length_a   1.000
_cell.length_b   1.000
_cell.length_c   1.000
_cell.angle_alpha   90.00
_cell.angle_beta   90.00
_cell.angle_gamma   90.00
#
_symmetry.space_group_name_H-M   'P 1'
#
loop_
_entity.id
_entity.type
_entity.pdbx_description
1 polymer ?
#
loop_
_entity_poly.entity_id
_entity_poly.type
_entity_poly.pdbx_seq_one_letter_code
_entity_poly.pdbx_strand_id
1 'polypeptide(L)'
;MTYGELLEAELEQSPEMAADWLRELADELEAGDELTVSTDDDSVTVELPTDTLEFEVELEREPEDDDHDEIELEIELEWVVPSAGSDEETEE
;
A
#
# COMPACT_ATOMS: atom_id res chain seq x y z
N MET A 1 -18.19 6.88 11.21
CA MET A 1 -17.09 6.50 10.32
C MET A 1 -15.83 6.79 11.09
N THR A 2 -15.21 5.78 11.67
CA THR A 2 -13.90 5.94 12.32
C THR A 2 -12.89 6.06 11.19
N TYR A 3 -12.36 7.26 10.99
CA TYR A 3 -11.12 7.47 10.25
C TYR A 3 -10.05 6.73 11.05
N GLY A 4 -9.47 5.70 10.46
CA GLY A 4 -8.48 4.84 11.10
C GLY A 4 -7.69 4.16 10.01
N GLU A 5 -6.41 3.96 10.30
CA GLU A 5 -5.49 3.15 9.51
C GLU A 5 -6.07 1.74 9.31
N LEU A 6 -5.91 1.20 8.10
CA LEU A 6 -6.43 -0.12 7.78
C LEU A 6 -5.47 -1.21 8.27
N LEU A 7 -4.16 -0.97 8.15
CA LEU A 7 -3.09 -1.89 8.54
C LEU A 7 -1.78 -1.09 8.69
N GLU A 8 -1.07 -1.30 9.79
CA GLU A 8 0.31 -0.84 10.01
C GLU A 8 1.20 -2.08 10.11
N ALA A 9 2.25 -2.15 9.28
CA ALA A 9 3.16 -3.30 9.29
C ALA A 9 4.60 -2.88 9.01
N GLU A 10 5.51 -3.28 9.89
CA GLU A 10 6.96 -3.22 9.68
C GLU A 10 7.46 -4.65 9.43
N LEU A 11 8.12 -4.88 8.29
CA LEU A 11 8.54 -6.22 7.85
C LEU A 11 10.05 -6.27 7.62
N GLU A 12 10.77 -6.97 8.51
CA GLU A 12 12.20 -7.25 8.33
C GLU A 12 12.40 -8.45 7.38
N GLN A 13 12.60 -8.18 6.09
CA GLN A 13 12.69 -9.21 5.05
C GLN A 13 14.02 -9.18 4.28
N SER A 14 14.33 -10.28 3.60
CA SER A 14 15.46 -10.30 2.67
C SER A 14 15.18 -9.45 1.42
N PRO A 15 16.19 -8.86 0.76
CA PRO A 15 15.96 -8.06 -0.46
C PRO A 15 15.26 -8.81 -1.58
N GLU A 16 15.46 -10.13 -1.67
CA GLU A 16 14.75 -11.00 -2.61
C GLU A 16 13.24 -11.05 -2.34
N MET A 17 12.84 -11.20 -1.07
CA MET A 17 11.44 -11.25 -0.66
C MET A 17 10.75 -9.90 -0.87
N ALA A 18 11.42 -8.80 -0.52
CA ALA A 18 10.92 -7.46 -0.79
C ALA A 18 10.72 -7.22 -2.30
N ALA A 19 11.66 -7.68 -3.13
CA ALA A 19 11.54 -7.55 -4.57
C ALA A 19 10.42 -8.42 -5.16
N ASP A 20 10.16 -9.60 -4.61
CA ASP A 20 9.02 -10.43 -5.03
C ASP A 20 7.69 -9.80 -4.64
N TRP A 21 7.58 -9.24 -3.44
CA TRP A 21 6.37 -8.50 -3.02
C TRP A 21 6.10 -7.29 -3.92
N LEU A 22 7.12 -6.48 -4.24
CA LEU A 22 6.97 -5.34 -5.14
C LEU A 22 6.57 -5.73 -6.57
N ARG A 23 6.96 -6.93 -7.03
CA ARG A 23 6.52 -7.45 -8.34
C ARG A 23 5.05 -7.85 -8.30
N GLU A 24 4.62 -8.53 -7.25
CA GLU A 24 3.21 -8.89 -7.06
C GLU A 24 2.32 -7.65 -7.03
N LEU A 25 2.73 -6.63 -6.26
CA LEU A 25 2.05 -5.33 -6.25
C LEU A 25 1.98 -4.71 -7.65
N ALA A 26 3.07 -4.74 -8.41
CA ALA A 26 3.09 -4.19 -9.77
C ALA A 26 2.16 -4.96 -10.72
N ASP A 27 2.08 -6.29 -10.60
CA ASP A 27 1.17 -7.13 -11.38
C ASP A 27 -0.30 -6.84 -11.03
N GLU A 28 -0.64 -6.65 -9.74
CA GLU A 28 -1.99 -6.28 -9.29
C GLU A 28 -2.40 -4.88 -9.79
N LEU A 29 -1.48 -3.90 -9.73
CA LEU A 29 -1.70 -2.56 -10.27
C LEU A 29 -1.94 -2.55 -11.79
N GLU A 30 -1.25 -3.41 -12.55
CA GLU A 30 -1.46 -3.52 -14.01
C GLU A 30 -2.79 -4.22 -14.34
N ALA A 31 -3.17 -5.23 -13.54
CA ALA A 31 -4.42 -5.95 -13.72
C ALA A 31 -5.66 -5.09 -13.39
N GLY A 32 -5.52 -4.15 -12.45
CA GLY A 32 -6.60 -3.26 -12.01
C GLY A 32 -7.67 -3.99 -11.20
N ASP A 33 -7.27 -5.03 -10.47
CA ASP A 33 -8.14 -5.85 -9.63
C ASP A 33 -8.11 -5.34 -8.17
N GLU A 34 -8.03 -6.24 -7.19
CA GLU A 34 -7.92 -5.97 -5.77
C GLU A 34 -6.47 -6.14 -5.30
N LEU A 35 -6.04 -5.33 -4.33
CA LEU A 35 -4.76 -5.48 -3.65
C LEU A 35 -5.02 -6.07 -2.27
N THR A 36 -4.33 -7.16 -1.94
CA THR A 36 -4.38 -7.75 -0.59
C THR A 36 -3.04 -7.60 0.12
N VAL A 37 -3.04 -6.88 1.24
CA VAL A 37 -1.88 -6.77 2.14
C VAL A 37 -2.12 -7.65 3.36
N SER A 38 -1.17 -8.55 3.65
CA SER A 38 -1.29 -9.51 4.76
C SER A 38 -0.04 -9.52 5.64
N THR A 39 -0.27 -9.57 6.95
CA THR A 39 0.73 -9.83 8.00
C THR A 39 0.44 -11.18 8.65
N ASP A 40 1.22 -11.56 9.66
CA ASP A 40 0.97 -12.78 10.43
C ASP A 40 -0.38 -12.79 11.17
N ASP A 41 -0.90 -11.62 11.57
CA ASP A 41 -2.13 -11.49 12.37
C ASP A 41 -3.30 -10.83 11.61
N ASP A 42 -3.04 -10.07 10.55
CA ASP A 42 -4.06 -9.26 9.85
C ASP A 42 -3.99 -9.40 8.32
N SER A 43 -5.11 -9.18 7.65
CA SER A 43 -5.21 -9.17 6.19
C SER A 43 -6.27 -8.19 5.76
N VAL A 44 -5.91 -7.30 4.84
CA VAL A 44 -6.77 -6.24 4.31
C VAL A 44 -6.75 -6.32 2.79
N THR A 45 -7.94 -6.25 2.20
CA THR A 45 -8.12 -6.19 0.74
C THR A 45 -8.81 -4.89 0.36
N VAL A 46 -8.29 -4.21 -0.65
CA VAL A 46 -8.82 -2.93 -1.17
C VAL A 46 -8.95 -2.99 -2.70
N GLU A 47 -9.95 -2.31 -3.24
CA GLU A 47 -10.11 -2.16 -4.70
C GLU A 47 -9.06 -1.17 -5.24
N LEU A 48 -8.38 -1.52 -6.33
CA LEU A 48 -7.42 -0.65 -7.01
C LEU A 48 -8.13 0.30 -8.00
N PRO A 49 -7.58 1.50 -8.27
CA PRO A 49 -8.19 2.44 -9.19
C PRO A 49 -7.92 2.04 -10.66
N THR A 50 -8.93 2.15 -11.52
CA THR A 50 -8.80 1.87 -12.96
C THR A 50 -8.24 3.03 -13.79
N ASP A 51 -8.29 4.26 -13.26
CA ASP A 51 -8.08 5.48 -14.05
C ASP A 51 -6.86 6.30 -13.59
N THR A 52 -6.82 6.65 -12.30
CA THR A 52 -5.80 7.56 -11.74
C THR A 52 -5.44 7.19 -10.31
N LEU A 53 -4.16 7.30 -10.01
CA LEU A 53 -3.52 7.06 -8.72
C LEU A 53 -2.46 8.16 -8.54
N GLU A 54 -2.30 8.69 -7.33
CA GLU A 54 -1.17 9.55 -7.00
C GLU A 54 0.00 8.68 -6.52
N PHE A 55 1.19 8.96 -7.04
CA PHE A 55 2.40 8.18 -6.76
C PHE A 55 3.51 9.12 -6.31
N GLU A 56 4.03 8.91 -5.12
CA GLU A 56 5.15 9.66 -4.54
C GLU A 56 6.31 8.71 -4.21
N VAL A 57 7.53 9.23 -4.37
CA VAL A 57 8.76 8.52 -4.03
C VAL A 57 9.69 9.49 -3.33
N GLU A 58 10.09 9.14 -2.12
CA GLU A 58 11.07 9.87 -1.32
C GLU A 58 12.27 8.98 -1.02
N LEU A 59 13.47 9.57 -1.02
CA LEU A 59 14.71 8.86 -0.70
C LEU A 59 15.52 9.74 0.25
N GLU A 60 15.60 9.29 1.50
CA GLU A 60 16.27 10.00 2.58
C GLU A 60 17.58 9.33 2.98
N ARG A 61 18.47 10.12 3.56
CA ARG A 61 19.70 9.64 4.20
C ARG A 61 19.79 10.28 5.56
N GLU A 62 19.60 9.46 6.58
CA GLU A 62 19.53 9.90 7.96
C GLU A 62 20.72 9.35 8.75
N PRO A 63 21.36 10.14 9.62
CA PRO A 63 22.43 9.62 10.46
C PRO A 63 21.84 8.70 11.54
N GLU A 64 22.27 7.43 11.59
CA GLU A 64 21.89 6.50 12.67
C GLU A 64 22.78 6.69 13.91
N ASP A 65 24.09 6.72 13.69
CA ASP A 65 25.13 6.82 14.72
C ASP A 65 26.36 7.56 14.16
N ASP A 66 27.40 7.78 14.99
CA ASP A 66 28.64 8.49 14.60
C ASP A 66 29.35 7.91 13.35
N ASP A 67 29.10 6.64 13.00
CA ASP A 67 29.78 5.92 11.92
C ASP A 67 28.84 5.40 10.81
N HIS A 68 27.52 5.52 10.94
CA HIS A 68 26.54 4.92 10.02
C HIS A 68 25.40 5.89 9.67
N ASP A 69 24.94 5.81 8.43
CA ASP A 69 23.72 6.48 7.97
C ASP A 69 22.74 5.40 7.50
N GLU A 70 21.47 5.59 7.82
CA GLU A 70 20.34 4.86 7.28
C GLU A 70 20.00 5.44 5.90
N ILE A 71 19.54 4.57 5.02
CA ILE A 71 18.96 4.97 3.74
C ILE A 71 17.53 4.47 3.75
N GLU A 72 16.60 5.40 3.68
CA GLU A 72 15.18 5.11 3.63
C GLU A 72 14.63 5.44 2.24
N LEU A 73 13.88 4.51 1.66
CA LEU A 73 13.14 4.69 0.42
C LEU A 73 11.66 4.53 0.75
N GLU A 74 10.92 5.62 0.66
CA GLU A 74 9.47 5.62 0.81
C GLU A 74 8.80 5.63 -0.56
N ILE A 75 7.76 4.80 -0.70
CA ILE A 75 6.93 4.73 -1.90
C ILE A 75 5.48 4.79 -1.45
N GLU A 76 4.80 5.85 -1.84
CA GLU A 76 3.41 6.07 -1.47
C GLU A 76 2.50 6.00 -2.70
N LEU A 77 1.35 5.35 -2.51
CA LEU A 77 0.29 5.22 -3.50
C LEU A 77 -1.03 5.66 -2.87
N GLU A 78 -1.66 6.69 -3.41
CA GLU A 78 -2.95 7.19 -2.91
C GLU A 78 -4.04 7.14 -4.00
N TRP A 79 -5.22 6.64 -3.63
CA TRP A 79 -6.41 6.70 -4.46
C TRP A 79 -7.69 6.76 -3.63
N VAL A 80 -8.77 7.16 -4.30
CA VAL A 80 -10.10 7.25 -3.69
C VAL A 80 -10.88 5.97 -3.91
N VAL A 81 -11.45 5.44 -2.83
CA VAL A 81 -12.40 4.32 -2.87
C VAL A 81 -13.81 4.81 -2.53
N PRO A 82 -14.88 4.20 -3.08
CA PRO A 82 -16.25 4.55 -2.71
C PRO A 82 -16.47 4.31 -1.21
N SER A 83 -17.09 5.28 -0.53
CA SER A 83 -17.50 5.08 0.86
C SER A 83 -18.58 4.01 0.91
N ALA A 84 -18.44 3.01 1.79
CA ALA A 84 -19.48 2.01 2.04
C ALA A 84 -20.79 2.68 2.49
N GLY A 85 -21.70 2.94 1.56
CA GLY A 85 -22.92 3.71 1.84
C GLY A 85 -23.76 4.22 0.67
N SER A 86 -23.66 3.66 -0.54
CA SER A 86 -24.59 3.97 -1.63
C SER A 86 -25.05 2.70 -2.35
N ASP A 87 -25.76 1.82 -1.63
CA ASP A 87 -26.83 1.05 -2.26
C ASP A 87 -27.98 2.03 -2.53
N GLU A 88 -27.92 2.74 -3.66
CA GLU A 88 -29.12 3.38 -4.20
C GLU A 88 -30.00 2.25 -4.72
N GLU A 89 -30.93 1.80 -3.87
CA GLU A 89 -32.06 0.95 -4.26
C GLU A 89 -32.77 1.64 -5.42
N THR A 90 -32.44 1.24 -6.65
CA THR A 90 -33.23 1.59 -7.83
C THR A 90 -34.47 0.71 -7.79
N GLU A 91 -35.48 1.16 -7.04
CA GLU A 91 -36.83 0.62 -7.13
C GLU A 91 -37.40 0.93 -8.53
N GLU A 92 -37.97 -0.13 -9.10
CA GLU A 92 -38.48 -0.30 -10.47
C GLU A 92 -39.81 0.43 -10.77
#